data_AF-A0A1C6I154-F1
#
_entry.id   AF-A0A1C6I154-F1
#
_cell.length_a   1.000
_cell.length_b   1.000
_cell.length_c   1.000
_cell.angle_alpha   90.00
_cell.angle_beta   90.00
_cell.angle_gamma   90.00
#
_symmetry.space_group_name_H-M   'P 1'
#
loop_
_entity.id
_entity.type
_entity.pdbx_description
1 polymer ?
#
loop_
_entity_poly.entity_id
_entity_poly.type
_entity_poly.pdbx_seq_one_letter_code
_entity_poly.pdbx_strand_id
1 'polypeptide(L)'
;MSDTYLRLQTYDETLWYPGCPVILEKSALLYDRIKNLQLLQCKFRNIQEKSIRSISVQITLFDHNNQMLGNPFSFQYSQLNVLFHGEFGSQTPIYLPVSNVAKFQIMLKEVTYTDQSRYLDGNILQPLPPLPDSQQSLYEKERKKSTKETAHLPLQKTRHKKRILIFSLLSVLALSLIIGIGYYSIFVIHPNHPYEKAEDDIRSGDYEKSIQNSADYEDSETQSKEIQYQEAGVLVAEGNYKEAIEYYKNIYDYKDSAQLQNQAKYNYAVQLLENGNFEDCFYQLNTLHDLKSFEGSDEVYLECCYQLGIQYTQEGKYNEAADKLNACLDYKDGRQKLIECADLNIEYVIETNNWRDEFLALAMYPPGYDRTAKEKYLESMLRY
;
A
#
# COMPACT_ATOMS: atom_id res chain seq x y z
N MET A 1 -16.66 27.96 -12.22
CA MET A 1 -16.43 28.03 -10.75
C MET A 1 -15.23 28.92 -10.52
N SER A 2 -15.24 29.77 -9.48
CA SER A 2 -14.17 30.75 -9.24
C SER A 2 -13.09 30.18 -8.32
N ASP A 3 -11.82 30.35 -8.67
CA ASP A 3 -10.71 30.09 -7.75
C ASP A 3 -10.79 31.04 -6.54
N THR A 4 -11.27 30.51 -5.42
CA THR A 4 -11.35 31.19 -4.11
C THR A 4 -9.98 31.63 -3.62
N TYR A 5 -8.95 30.83 -3.91
CA TYR A 5 -7.56 31.10 -3.51
C TYR A 5 -6.71 31.40 -4.75
N LEU A 6 -6.08 32.57 -4.77
CA LEU A 6 -5.03 32.91 -5.73
C LEU A 6 -3.68 32.46 -5.15
N ARG A 7 -2.89 31.68 -5.89
CA ARG A 7 -1.52 31.33 -5.49
C ARG A 7 -0.59 32.52 -5.74
N LEU A 8 0.11 32.97 -4.68
CA LEU A 8 1.09 34.06 -4.77
C LEU A 8 2.49 33.49 -4.98
N GLN A 9 2.88 32.48 -4.19
CA GLN A 9 4.18 31.81 -4.30
C GLN A 9 4.08 30.35 -3.84
N THR A 10 4.77 29.44 -4.53
CA THR A 10 5.05 28.09 -4.04
C THR A 10 6.41 28.07 -3.36
N TYR A 11 6.50 27.39 -2.23
CA TYR A 11 7.75 27.06 -1.54
C TYR A 11 7.91 25.55 -1.60
N ASP A 12 8.59 25.09 -2.63
CA ASP A 12 8.87 23.67 -2.83
C ASP A 12 10.04 23.19 -1.95
N GLU A 13 10.90 24.08 -1.45
CA GLU A 13 11.99 23.75 -0.53
C GLU A 13 11.49 23.00 0.71
N THR A 14 12.08 21.83 0.96
CA THR A 14 11.80 21.02 2.15
C THR A 14 12.63 21.53 3.32
N LEU A 15 11.97 21.81 4.44
CA LEU A 15 12.59 22.43 5.62
C LEU A 15 12.59 21.46 6.82
N TRP A 16 13.76 21.28 7.44
CA TRP A 16 14.01 20.37 8.55
C TRP A 16 15.18 20.88 9.43
N TYR A 17 15.50 20.16 10.50
CA TYR A 17 16.79 20.24 11.21
C TYR A 17 17.05 18.92 11.96
N PRO A 18 18.32 18.54 12.24
CA PRO A 18 18.64 17.28 12.91
C PRO A 18 17.88 17.04 14.21
N GLY A 19 17.17 15.92 14.27
CA GLY A 19 16.35 15.53 15.43
C GLY A 19 14.95 16.15 15.48
N CYS A 20 14.54 16.95 14.49
CA CYS A 20 13.16 17.42 14.36
C CYS A 20 12.22 16.24 14.01
N PRO A 21 11.14 15.99 14.76
CA PRO A 21 10.24 14.85 14.55
C PRO A 21 9.28 14.98 13.35
N VAL A 22 9.26 16.15 12.69
CA VAL A 22 8.49 16.39 11.47
C VAL A 22 9.32 17.09 10.40
N ILE A 23 8.98 16.84 9.15
CA ILE A 23 9.51 17.55 7.98
C ILE A 23 8.42 18.47 7.43
N LEU A 24 8.74 19.72 7.06
CA LEU A 24 7.90 20.51 6.17
C LEU A 24 8.30 20.19 4.73
N GLU A 25 7.49 19.42 4.02
CA GLU A 25 7.83 18.95 2.67
C GLU A 25 7.68 20.05 1.62
N LYS A 26 6.56 20.79 1.71
CA LYS A 26 6.15 21.86 0.79
C LYS A 26 5.29 22.87 1.52
N SER A 27 5.26 24.10 1.01
CA SER A 27 4.29 25.11 1.45
C SER A 27 3.91 26.07 0.31
N ALA A 28 2.87 26.86 0.51
CA ALA A 28 2.43 27.87 -0.45
C ALA A 28 1.86 29.09 0.27
N LEU A 29 2.22 30.27 -0.25
CA LEU A 29 1.60 31.53 0.12
C LEU A 29 0.44 31.80 -0.84
N LEU A 30 -0.78 31.84 -0.31
CA LEU A 30 -2.01 32.04 -1.05
C LEU A 30 -2.73 33.32 -0.61
N TYR A 31 -3.69 33.77 -1.42
CA TYR A 31 -4.58 34.89 -1.12
C TYR A 31 -6.04 34.43 -1.22
N ASP A 32 -6.76 34.49 -0.11
CA ASP A 32 -8.19 34.23 -0.04
C ASP A 32 -8.95 35.44 -0.57
N ARG A 33 -9.57 35.29 -1.74
CA ARG A 33 -10.33 36.35 -2.42
C ARG A 33 -11.67 36.68 -1.75
N ILE A 34 -12.17 35.80 -0.87
CA ILE A 34 -13.44 36.00 -0.15
C ILE A 34 -13.16 36.73 1.17
N LYS A 35 -12.12 36.34 1.89
CA LYS A 35 -11.71 36.98 3.16
C LYS A 35 -10.77 38.17 2.99
N ASN A 36 -10.23 38.37 1.79
CA ASN A 36 -9.30 39.45 1.44
C ASN A 36 -8.02 39.42 2.33
N LEU A 37 -7.46 38.22 2.52
CA LEU A 37 -6.32 37.95 3.40
C LEU A 37 -5.29 37.03 2.73
N GLN A 38 -4.01 37.22 3.07
CA GLN A 38 -2.98 36.22 2.81
C GLN A 38 -3.08 35.05 3.79
N LEU A 39 -2.75 33.86 3.33
CA LEU A 39 -2.62 32.66 4.16
C LEU A 39 -1.41 31.82 3.73
N LEU A 40 -0.84 31.11 4.69
CA LEU A 40 0.19 30.10 4.49
C LEU A 40 -0.46 28.71 4.57
N GLN A 41 -0.16 27.87 3.59
CA GLN A 41 -0.57 26.46 3.54
C GLN A 41 0.70 25.60 3.62
N CYS A 42 0.75 24.64 4.55
CA CYS A 42 1.94 23.83 4.84
C CYS A 42 1.62 22.34 4.77
N LYS A 43 2.46 21.55 4.09
CA LYS A 43 2.40 20.08 4.08
C LYS A 43 3.51 19.54 4.98
N PHE A 44 3.13 18.96 6.11
CA PHE A 44 4.06 18.33 7.05
C PHE A 44 3.96 16.81 6.98
N ARG A 45 5.07 16.09 7.22
CA ARG A 45 5.11 14.64 7.43
C ARG A 45 5.62 14.29 8.82
N ASN A 46 5.01 13.31 9.48
CA ASN A 46 5.55 12.67 10.69
C ASN A 46 6.71 11.72 10.32
N ILE A 47 7.87 11.88 10.95
CA ILE A 47 9.02 11.00 10.79
C ILE A 47 9.42 10.29 12.09
N GLN A 48 8.46 10.09 12.99
CA GLN A 48 8.61 9.28 14.21
C GLN A 48 7.63 8.11 14.18
N GLU A 49 8.06 6.97 14.71
CA GLU A 49 7.21 5.77 14.90
C GLU A 49 5.94 6.10 15.72
N LYS A 50 6.05 7.06 16.65
CA LYS A 50 4.95 7.53 17.48
C LYS A 50 3.96 8.37 16.69
N SER A 51 2.66 8.07 16.83
CA SER A 51 1.60 8.83 16.20
C SER A 51 1.48 10.24 16.82
N ILE A 52 1.45 11.28 15.98
CA ILE A 52 1.31 12.67 16.43
C ILE A 52 -0.16 13.02 16.70
N ARG A 53 -0.41 13.63 17.87
CA ARG A 53 -1.72 14.06 18.37
C ARG A 53 -1.94 15.58 18.28
N SER A 54 -0.87 16.37 18.38
CA SER A 54 -0.88 17.80 18.08
C SER A 54 0.53 18.32 17.83
N ILE A 55 0.63 19.43 17.10
CA ILE A 55 1.89 20.16 16.89
C ILE A 55 1.69 21.65 17.06
N SER A 56 2.67 22.33 17.64
CA SER A 56 2.70 23.78 17.84
C SER A 56 3.93 24.37 17.17
N VAL A 57 3.72 25.41 16.36
CA VAL A 57 4.78 26.13 15.64
C VAL A 57 4.68 27.63 15.91
N GLN A 58 5.81 28.33 15.86
CA GLN A 58 5.88 29.79 15.84
C GLN A 58 6.32 30.26 14.45
N ILE A 59 5.67 31.29 13.93
CA ILE A 59 5.84 31.78 12.57
C ILE A 59 6.28 33.24 12.61
N THR A 60 7.38 33.54 11.93
CA THR A 60 7.90 34.90 11.70
C THR A 60 7.68 35.25 10.23
N LEU A 61 7.26 36.48 9.93
CA LEU A 61 6.90 36.92 8.57
C LEU A 61 7.83 38.03 8.09
N PHE A 62 8.07 38.10 6.79
CA PHE A 62 8.97 39.09 6.17
C PHE A 62 8.46 39.57 4.81
N ASP A 63 8.84 40.79 4.43
CA ASP A 63 8.59 41.35 3.10
C ASP A 63 9.62 40.89 2.06
N HIS A 64 9.54 41.41 0.83
CA HIS A 64 10.50 41.10 -0.24
C HIS A 64 11.94 41.56 0.07
N ASN A 65 12.11 42.58 0.92
CA ASN A 65 13.39 43.14 1.34
C ASN A 65 14.01 42.41 2.55
N ASN A 66 13.34 41.37 3.07
CA ASN A 66 13.64 40.65 4.31
C ASN A 66 13.43 41.48 5.60
N GLN A 67 12.67 42.58 5.54
CA GLN A 67 12.23 43.28 6.74
C GLN A 67 11.11 42.48 7.43
N MET A 68 11.23 42.28 8.74
CA MET A 68 10.24 41.53 9.54
C MET A 68 8.90 42.29 9.59
N LEU A 69 7.80 41.56 9.39
CA LEU A 69 6.43 42.09 9.36
C LEU A 69 5.65 41.62 10.60
N GLY A 70 5.27 42.57 11.45
CA GLY A 70 4.54 42.30 12.69
C GLY A 70 5.40 41.58 13.74
N ASN A 71 4.73 40.90 14.68
CA ASN A 71 5.36 40.08 15.71
C ASN A 71 5.24 38.59 15.35
N PRO A 72 6.22 37.73 15.72
CA PRO A 72 6.08 36.29 15.59
C PRO A 72 4.86 35.76 16.36
N PHE A 73 4.08 34.87 15.74
CA PHE A 73 2.83 34.34 16.28
C PHE A 73 2.82 32.81 16.27
N SER A 74 2.07 32.20 17.18
CA SER A 74 1.98 30.73 17.27
C SER A 74 0.75 30.20 16.53
N PHE A 75 0.89 29.03 15.91
CA PHE A 75 -0.20 28.26 15.33
C PHE A 75 -0.13 26.80 15.81
N GLN A 76 -1.28 26.18 16.08
CA GLN A 76 -1.36 24.81 16.58
C GLN A 76 -2.26 23.95 15.70
N TYR A 77 -1.72 22.84 15.18
CA TYR A 77 -2.52 21.77 14.61
C TYR A 77 -2.91 20.80 15.73
N SER A 78 -4.20 20.60 15.92
CA SER A 78 -4.77 19.87 17.06
C SER A 78 -5.64 18.70 16.61
N GLN A 79 -5.93 17.77 17.53
CA GLN A 79 -6.80 16.59 17.31
C GLN A 79 -6.30 15.64 16.21
N LEU A 80 -5.00 15.68 15.91
CA LEU A 80 -4.35 14.82 14.92
C LEU A 80 -4.37 13.33 15.32
N ASN A 81 -4.17 12.45 14.35
CA ASN A 81 -3.82 11.05 14.56
C ASN A 81 -2.89 10.59 13.43
N VAL A 82 -1.74 11.27 13.30
CA VAL A 82 -0.82 11.09 12.18
C VAL A 82 0.16 9.98 12.54
N LEU A 83 0.00 8.80 11.94
CA LEU A 83 0.90 7.66 12.11
C LEU A 83 2.31 7.97 11.56
N PHE A 84 3.25 7.03 11.73
CA PHE A 84 4.57 7.10 11.08
C PHE A 84 4.41 7.29 9.56
N HIS A 85 5.27 8.11 8.96
CA HIS A 85 5.19 8.60 7.57
C HIS A 85 3.88 9.32 7.17
N GLY A 86 2.91 9.50 8.08
CA GLY A 86 1.65 10.17 7.78
C GLY A 86 1.81 11.68 7.50
N GLU A 87 0.94 12.20 6.65
CA GLU A 87 0.95 13.61 6.21
C GLU A 87 -0.15 14.44 6.90
N PHE A 88 0.09 15.74 7.10
CA PHE A 88 -0.93 16.65 7.63
C PHE A 88 -0.72 18.13 7.21
N GLY A 89 -1.67 18.97 7.60
CA GLY A 89 -1.64 20.43 7.44
C GLY A 89 -2.02 20.96 6.06
N SER A 90 -1.90 20.13 5.01
CA SER A 90 -2.18 20.51 3.61
C SER A 90 -3.60 21.06 3.38
N GLN A 91 -4.59 20.66 4.19
CA GLN A 91 -5.98 21.15 4.12
C GLN A 91 -6.30 22.24 5.16
N THR A 92 -5.32 22.70 5.94
CA THR A 92 -5.52 23.59 7.10
C THR A 92 -4.77 24.92 6.88
N PRO A 93 -5.46 25.98 6.42
CA PRO A 93 -4.83 27.27 6.13
C PRO A 93 -4.48 28.05 7.41
N ILE A 94 -3.26 28.58 7.46
CA ILE A 94 -2.80 29.54 8.48
C ILE A 94 -3.02 30.95 7.92
N TYR A 95 -4.09 31.64 8.33
CA TYR A 95 -4.32 33.04 7.96
C TYR A 95 -3.28 33.95 8.62
N LEU A 96 -2.71 34.88 7.85
CA LEU A 96 -1.62 35.73 8.32
C LEU A 96 -2.16 37.01 8.96
N PRO A 97 -1.60 37.47 10.10
CA PRO A 97 -2.06 38.66 10.82
C PRO A 97 -1.68 39.99 10.15
N VAL A 98 -0.88 39.95 9.07
CA VAL A 98 -0.36 41.12 8.34
C VAL A 98 -0.40 40.83 6.83
N SER A 99 -0.44 41.91 6.03
CA SER A 99 -0.42 41.86 4.56
C SER A 99 0.97 42.19 3.99
N ASN A 100 1.11 42.07 2.67
CA ASN A 100 2.36 42.25 1.91
C ASN A 100 3.50 41.32 2.36
N VAL A 101 3.14 40.17 2.94
CA VAL A 101 4.08 39.09 3.24
C VAL A 101 4.62 38.55 1.94
N ALA A 102 5.94 38.36 1.87
CA ALA A 102 6.60 37.62 0.81
C ALA A 102 7.15 36.29 1.32
N LYS A 103 7.87 36.32 2.45
CA LYS A 103 8.61 35.21 3.03
C LYS A 103 8.19 34.96 4.48
N PHE A 104 8.52 33.79 5.00
CA PHE A 104 8.27 33.40 6.38
C PHE A 104 9.39 32.48 6.90
N GLN A 105 9.44 32.29 8.21
CA GLN A 105 10.20 31.24 8.88
C GLN A 105 9.28 30.50 9.86
N ILE A 106 9.47 29.18 9.99
CA ILE A 106 8.72 28.35 10.93
C ILE A 106 9.69 27.77 11.96
N MET A 107 9.43 28.05 13.23
CA MET A 107 10.07 27.44 14.39
C MET A 107 9.16 26.34 14.95
N LEU A 108 9.69 25.14 15.19
CA LEU A 108 8.94 24.11 15.90
C LEU A 108 8.98 24.40 17.41
N LYS A 109 7.82 24.34 18.09
CA LYS A 109 7.70 24.59 19.53
C LYS A 109 7.45 23.33 20.34
N GLU A 110 6.45 22.55 19.94
CA GLU A 110 6.01 21.36 20.67
C GLU A 110 5.39 20.33 19.72
N VAL A 111 5.63 19.05 19.98
CA VAL A 111 4.87 17.92 19.43
C VAL A 111 4.35 17.09 20.58
N THR A 112 3.07 16.75 20.56
CA THR A 112 2.48 15.80 21.52
C THR A 112 2.07 14.53 20.79
N TYR A 113 2.45 13.37 21.32
CA TYR A 113 2.15 12.06 20.75
C TYR A 113 0.90 11.43 21.40
N THR A 114 0.37 10.36 20.80
CA THR A 114 -0.79 9.61 21.32
C THR A 114 -0.52 8.91 22.64
N ASP A 115 0.74 8.58 22.94
CA ASP A 115 1.18 8.03 24.23
C ASP A 115 1.37 9.09 25.34
N GLN A 116 0.92 10.33 25.10
CA GLN A 116 1.07 11.51 25.95
C GLN A 116 2.52 12.04 26.12
N SER A 117 3.52 11.38 25.53
CA SER A 117 4.89 11.91 25.50
C SER A 117 5.00 13.15 24.60
N ARG A 118 6.06 13.93 24.77
CA ARG A 118 6.24 15.23 24.12
C ARG A 118 7.65 15.43 23.60
N TYR A 119 7.75 16.16 22.50
CA TYR A 119 8.97 16.79 22.02
C TYR A 119 8.83 18.31 22.19
N LEU A 120 9.88 18.99 22.64
CA LEU A 120 9.91 20.43 22.90
C LEU A 120 11.20 21.03 22.34
N ASP A 121 11.10 22.12 21.58
CA ASP A 121 12.25 22.79 20.98
C ASP A 121 11.99 24.29 20.68
N GLY A 122 12.98 24.98 20.12
CA GLY A 122 12.90 26.32 19.56
C GLY A 122 13.74 26.50 18.29
N ASN A 123 14.09 25.42 17.60
CA ASN A 123 14.82 25.48 16.34
C ASN A 123 13.91 25.85 15.15
N ILE A 124 14.50 26.60 14.21
CA ILE A 124 13.88 27.02 12.95
C ILE A 124 14.11 25.92 11.90
N LEU A 125 13.06 25.53 11.18
CA LEU A 125 13.14 24.64 10.03
C LEU A 125 13.94 25.32 8.91
N GLN A 126 15.02 24.68 8.46
CA GLN A 126 15.98 25.21 7.49
C GLN A 126 15.99 24.35 6.22
N PRO A 127 16.33 24.92 5.03
CA PRO A 127 16.52 24.13 3.83
C PRO A 127 17.59 23.05 4.04
N LEU A 128 17.40 21.89 3.43
CA LEU A 128 18.42 20.84 3.40
C LEU A 128 19.70 21.37 2.70
N PRO A 129 20.90 21.16 3.27
CA PRO A 129 22.15 21.58 2.66
C PRO A 129 22.45 20.82 1.34
N PRO A 130 23.09 21.44 0.34
CA PRO A 130 23.31 20.86 -0.99
C PRO A 130 24.54 19.93 -1.07
N LEU A 131 24.56 19.04 -2.07
CA LEU A 131 25.58 18.02 -2.43
C LEU A 131 27.07 18.49 -2.33
N PRO A 132 28.08 17.63 -1.94
CA PRO A 132 29.40 18.04 -1.26
C PRO A 132 32.05 18.73 -2.51
N ASP A 133 32.95 18.08 -3.35
CA ASP A 133 33.04 16.94 -4.31
C ASP A 133 33.51 15.58 -3.73
N SER A 134 34.47 15.60 -2.80
CA SER A 134 35.35 14.46 -2.45
C SER A 134 34.66 13.12 -2.15
N GLN A 135 33.45 13.16 -1.60
CA GLN A 135 32.73 11.98 -1.13
C GLN A 135 32.00 11.23 -2.26
N GLN A 136 31.76 11.88 -3.41
CA GLN A 136 31.30 11.22 -4.64
C GLN A 136 32.26 10.09 -5.07
N SER A 137 33.57 10.28 -4.87
CA SER A 137 34.60 9.29 -5.22
C SER A 137 34.59 8.06 -4.31
N LEU A 138 34.10 8.20 -3.08
CA LEU A 138 33.93 7.10 -2.13
C LEU A 138 32.70 6.26 -2.51
N TYR A 139 31.60 6.93 -2.89
CA TYR A 139 30.39 6.27 -3.36
C TYR A 139 30.63 5.37 -4.56
N GLU A 140 31.30 5.87 -5.62
CA GLU A 140 31.59 5.04 -6.79
C GLU A 140 32.34 3.76 -6.41
N LYS A 141 33.21 3.83 -5.41
CA LYS A 141 34.05 2.72 -4.93
C LYS A 141 33.23 1.70 -4.14
N GLU A 142 32.27 2.14 -3.35
CA GLU A 142 31.33 1.27 -2.62
C GLU A 142 30.27 0.67 -3.56
N ARG A 143 29.72 1.45 -4.49
CA ARG A 143 28.87 0.99 -5.61
C ARG A 143 29.58 -0.12 -6.40
N LYS A 144 30.81 0.14 -6.87
CA LYS A 144 31.66 -0.85 -7.58
C LYS A 144 32.11 -2.04 -6.72
N LYS A 145 31.89 -2.03 -5.40
CA LYS A 145 32.08 -3.17 -4.49
C LYS A 145 30.78 -3.98 -4.37
N SER A 146 29.65 -3.31 -4.11
CA SER A 146 28.31 -3.93 -4.10
C SER A 146 27.99 -4.63 -5.43
N THR A 147 28.22 -3.98 -6.58
CA THR A 147 28.03 -4.58 -7.92
C THR A 147 28.94 -5.79 -8.16
N LYS A 148 30.11 -5.88 -7.51
CA LYS A 148 30.97 -7.07 -7.60
C LYS A 148 30.49 -8.19 -6.69
N GLU A 149 30.06 -7.87 -5.47
CA GLU A 149 29.54 -8.86 -4.52
C GLU A 149 28.23 -9.48 -5.05
N THR A 150 27.34 -8.69 -5.67
CA THR A 150 26.17 -9.20 -6.41
C THR A 150 26.50 -9.89 -7.73
N ALA A 151 27.61 -9.57 -8.41
CA ALA A 151 28.09 -10.32 -9.59
C ALA A 151 28.85 -11.62 -9.23
N HIS A 152 29.28 -11.78 -7.98
CA HIS A 152 29.90 -13.01 -7.46
C HIS A 152 28.88 -13.97 -6.85
N LEU A 153 27.72 -13.48 -6.42
CA LEU A 153 26.50 -14.27 -6.41
C LEU A 153 26.17 -14.70 -7.86
N PRO A 154 26.19 -16.00 -8.19
CA PRO A 154 25.87 -16.42 -9.55
C PRO A 154 24.39 -16.16 -9.83
N LEU A 155 24.09 -15.36 -10.86
CA LEU A 155 22.76 -15.33 -11.48
C LEU A 155 22.37 -16.77 -11.86
N GLN A 156 21.59 -17.44 -11.02
CA GLN A 156 21.08 -18.77 -11.30
C GLN A 156 20.05 -18.68 -12.44
N LYS A 157 20.56 -18.77 -13.67
CA LYS A 157 19.76 -19.13 -14.84
C LYS A 157 19.28 -20.56 -14.65
N THR A 158 18.17 -20.73 -13.94
CA THR A 158 17.52 -22.00 -13.56
C THR A 158 16.95 -22.75 -14.78
N ARG A 159 17.83 -23.19 -15.69
CA ARG A 159 17.51 -24.07 -16.83
C ARG A 159 17.28 -25.53 -16.40
N HIS A 160 16.35 -25.74 -15.47
CA HIS A 160 15.84 -27.05 -15.07
C HIS A 160 14.31 -27.06 -15.22
N LYS A 161 13.75 -27.46 -16.37
CA LYS A 161 13.48 -28.87 -16.74
C LYS A 161 12.78 -29.68 -15.63
N LYS A 162 11.44 -29.68 -15.67
CA LYS A 162 10.49 -30.70 -15.19
C LYS A 162 10.86 -31.50 -13.92
N ARG A 163 10.47 -30.96 -12.76
CA ARG A 163 9.80 -31.62 -11.63
C ARG A 163 8.87 -30.53 -11.06
N ILE A 164 7.55 -30.64 -10.89
CA ILE A 164 6.62 -31.79 -10.78
C ILE A 164 7.10 -32.83 -9.76
N LEU A 165 6.79 -32.57 -8.49
CA LEU A 165 6.16 -33.48 -7.51
C LEU A 165 6.03 -32.72 -6.18
N ILE A 166 4.96 -32.99 -5.41
CA ILE A 166 4.48 -32.16 -4.27
C ILE A 166 3.92 -30.81 -4.81
N PHE A 167 2.63 -30.49 -4.76
CA PHE A 167 1.51 -30.94 -3.90
C PHE A 167 0.35 -31.68 -4.62
N SER A 168 0.60 -32.36 -5.75
CA SER A 168 -0.41 -33.09 -6.56
C SER A 168 -1.04 -34.35 -5.90
N LEU A 169 -1.23 -34.33 -4.58
CA LEU A 169 -1.76 -35.42 -3.76
C LEU A 169 -2.83 -34.91 -2.77
N LEU A 170 -2.63 -33.71 -2.19
CA LEU A 170 -3.63 -33.06 -1.34
C LEU A 170 -4.84 -32.58 -2.16
N SER A 171 -4.62 -31.99 -3.34
CA SER A 171 -5.71 -31.63 -4.26
C SER A 171 -6.52 -32.85 -4.73
N VAL A 172 -5.85 -33.96 -5.06
CA VAL A 172 -6.52 -35.19 -5.53
C VAL A 172 -7.28 -35.89 -4.39
N LEU A 173 -6.73 -35.93 -3.17
CA LEU A 173 -7.44 -36.48 -2.02
C LEU A 173 -8.64 -35.61 -1.62
N ALA A 174 -8.48 -34.28 -1.58
CA ALA A 174 -9.58 -33.35 -1.32
C ALA A 174 -10.69 -33.48 -2.39
N LEU A 175 -10.33 -33.47 -3.68
CA LEU A 175 -11.28 -33.71 -4.78
C LEU A 175 -11.98 -35.06 -4.64
N SER A 176 -11.26 -36.15 -4.29
CA SER A 176 -11.90 -37.46 -4.12
C SER A 176 -12.92 -37.50 -2.97
N LEU A 177 -12.68 -36.73 -1.89
CA LEU A 177 -13.60 -36.61 -0.77
C LEU A 177 -14.80 -35.72 -1.10
N ILE A 178 -14.57 -34.59 -1.77
CA ILE A 178 -15.62 -33.67 -2.22
C ILE A 178 -16.52 -34.32 -3.27
N ILE A 179 -15.94 -35.01 -4.27
CA ILE A 179 -16.69 -35.81 -5.26
C ILE A 179 -17.45 -36.94 -4.56
N GLY A 180 -16.85 -37.63 -3.59
CA GLY A 180 -17.52 -38.67 -2.83
C GLY A 180 -18.74 -38.17 -2.05
N ILE A 181 -18.65 -36.99 -1.43
CA ILE A 181 -19.75 -36.36 -0.70
C ILE A 181 -20.83 -35.84 -1.65
N GLY A 182 -20.45 -35.14 -2.72
CA GLY A 182 -21.39 -34.61 -3.72
C GLY A 182 -22.13 -35.69 -4.51
N TYR A 183 -21.43 -36.77 -4.91
CA TYR A 183 -22.07 -37.89 -5.60
C TYR A 183 -23.04 -38.65 -4.66
N TYR A 184 -22.73 -38.71 -3.37
CA TYR A 184 -23.61 -39.33 -2.37
C TYR A 184 -24.86 -38.48 -2.08
N SER A 185 -24.75 -37.15 -2.01
CA SER A 185 -25.92 -36.28 -1.81
C SER A 185 -26.85 -36.21 -3.02
N ILE A 186 -26.30 -36.28 -4.25
CA ILE A 186 -27.09 -36.32 -5.50
C ILE A 186 -27.95 -37.59 -5.60
N PHE A 187 -27.45 -38.76 -5.19
CA PHE A 187 -28.09 -40.04 -5.54
C PHE A 187 -29.09 -40.60 -4.52
N VAL A 188 -29.16 -40.07 -3.29
CA VAL A 188 -29.85 -40.72 -2.16
C VAL A 188 -31.12 -39.98 -1.70
N ILE A 189 -31.28 -38.69 -2.02
CA ILE A 189 -32.29 -37.83 -1.38
C ILE A 189 -33.22 -37.16 -2.41
N HIS A 190 -34.45 -37.68 -2.50
CA HIS A 190 -35.60 -37.27 -3.32
C HIS A 190 -35.58 -37.59 -4.83
N PRO A 191 -36.42 -38.53 -5.30
CA PRO A 191 -36.87 -38.56 -6.68
C PRO A 191 -38.00 -37.53 -6.90
N ASN A 192 -37.85 -36.64 -7.86
CA ASN A 192 -38.97 -35.88 -8.42
C ASN A 192 -38.80 -35.72 -9.94
N HIS A 193 -39.89 -35.91 -10.68
CA HIS A 193 -39.87 -36.09 -12.14
C HIS A 193 -39.67 -34.84 -13.03
N PRO A 194 -39.75 -33.57 -12.60
CA PRO A 194 -39.59 -32.42 -13.51
C PRO A 194 -38.16 -32.11 -13.99
N TYR A 195 -37.12 -32.48 -13.23
CA TYR A 195 -35.79 -31.88 -13.33
C TYR A 195 -35.02 -32.22 -14.62
N GLU A 196 -35.31 -33.37 -15.24
CA GLU A 196 -34.67 -33.87 -16.46
C GLU A 196 -34.69 -32.85 -17.62
N LYS A 197 -35.73 -32.00 -17.68
CA LYS A 197 -35.84 -30.92 -18.68
C LYS A 197 -34.94 -29.72 -18.40
N ALA A 198 -34.76 -29.35 -17.13
CA ALA A 198 -33.91 -28.23 -16.76
C ALA A 198 -32.43 -28.59 -16.94
N GLU A 199 -32.05 -29.86 -16.69
CA GLU A 199 -30.69 -30.35 -16.96
C GLU A 199 -30.33 -30.29 -18.46
N ASP A 200 -31.26 -30.63 -19.36
CA ASP A 200 -31.01 -30.55 -20.81
C ASP A 200 -30.96 -29.11 -21.32
N ASP A 201 -31.80 -28.20 -20.80
CA ASP A 201 -31.69 -26.76 -21.11
C ASP A 201 -30.35 -26.18 -20.60
N ILE A 202 -29.89 -26.56 -19.39
CA ILE A 202 -28.57 -26.19 -18.85
C ILE A 202 -27.43 -26.74 -19.73
N ARG A 203 -27.50 -28.00 -20.18
CA ARG A 203 -26.54 -28.58 -21.13
C ARG A 203 -26.51 -27.89 -22.50
N SER A 204 -27.54 -27.12 -22.85
CA SER A 204 -27.61 -26.39 -24.13
C SER A 204 -26.92 -25.02 -24.10
N GLY A 205 -26.66 -24.46 -22.91
CA GLY A 205 -26.06 -23.13 -22.72
C GLY A 205 -27.00 -21.94 -22.90
N ASP A 206 -28.31 -22.17 -23.02
CA ASP A 206 -29.32 -21.16 -23.38
C ASP A 206 -30.05 -20.59 -22.14
N TYR A 207 -29.25 -20.18 -21.14
CA TYR A 207 -29.67 -19.92 -19.75
C TYR A 207 -30.72 -18.82 -19.56
N GLU A 208 -30.86 -17.89 -20.50
CA GLU A 208 -31.77 -16.73 -20.40
C GLU A 208 -33.26 -17.17 -20.27
N LYS A 209 -33.61 -18.36 -20.78
CA LYS A 209 -34.95 -18.97 -20.67
C LYS A 209 -35.24 -19.58 -19.29
N SER A 210 -34.20 -20.04 -18.57
CA SER A 210 -34.36 -20.66 -17.24
C SER A 210 -34.96 -19.65 -16.25
N ILE A 211 -34.41 -18.44 -16.23
CA ILE A 211 -34.86 -17.31 -15.39
C ILE A 211 -36.33 -16.95 -15.72
N GLN A 212 -36.69 -16.91 -17.00
CA GLN A 212 -38.03 -16.48 -17.42
C GLN A 212 -39.15 -17.48 -17.07
N ASN A 213 -38.83 -18.77 -16.94
CA ASN A 213 -39.80 -19.80 -16.50
C ASN A 213 -40.01 -19.86 -14.98
N SER A 214 -39.20 -19.14 -14.18
CA SER A 214 -39.19 -19.25 -12.71
C SER A 214 -40.14 -18.24 -12.01
N ALA A 215 -40.70 -17.28 -12.74
CA ALA A 215 -41.23 -16.04 -12.16
C ALA A 215 -42.58 -16.11 -11.39
N ASP A 216 -43.30 -17.24 -11.40
CA ASP A 216 -44.74 -17.32 -11.06
C ASP A 216 -45.09 -17.99 -9.71
N TYR A 217 -44.13 -18.28 -8.82
CA TYR A 217 -44.40 -18.97 -7.54
C TYR A 217 -43.69 -18.34 -6.32
N GLU A 218 -44.32 -18.35 -5.15
CA GLU A 218 -43.67 -17.95 -3.87
C GLU A 218 -42.49 -18.87 -3.47
N ASP A 219 -42.46 -20.11 -3.97
CA ASP A 219 -41.34 -21.05 -3.77
C ASP A 219 -40.14 -20.77 -4.71
N SER A 220 -40.31 -19.90 -5.71
CA SER A 220 -39.29 -19.60 -6.73
C SER A 220 -38.01 -18.97 -6.15
N GLU A 221 -38.11 -18.19 -5.07
CA GLU A 221 -36.92 -17.55 -4.48
C GLU A 221 -35.96 -18.60 -3.89
N THR A 222 -36.50 -19.62 -3.23
CA THR A 222 -35.73 -20.75 -2.69
C THR A 222 -35.16 -21.62 -3.81
N GLN A 223 -35.96 -21.89 -4.85
CA GLN A 223 -35.52 -22.67 -6.02
C GLN A 223 -34.44 -21.94 -6.84
N SER A 224 -34.57 -20.63 -7.04
CA SER A 224 -33.57 -19.78 -7.70
C SER A 224 -32.26 -19.73 -6.91
N LYS A 225 -32.32 -19.69 -5.57
CA LYS A 225 -31.14 -19.80 -4.71
C LYS A 225 -30.46 -21.17 -4.83
N GLU A 226 -31.22 -22.25 -4.96
CA GLU A 226 -30.65 -23.58 -5.20
C GLU A 226 -29.96 -23.68 -6.58
N ILE A 227 -30.58 -23.15 -7.63
CA ILE A 227 -29.97 -23.13 -8.98
C ILE A 227 -28.65 -22.35 -8.94
N GLN A 228 -28.64 -21.14 -8.37
CA GLN A 228 -27.42 -20.32 -8.21
C GLN A 228 -26.35 -21.01 -7.35
N TYR A 229 -26.75 -21.79 -6.34
CA TYR A 229 -25.84 -22.57 -5.49
C TYR A 229 -25.15 -23.70 -6.27
N GLN A 230 -25.89 -24.42 -7.11
CA GLN A 230 -25.36 -25.49 -7.95
C GLN A 230 -24.51 -24.94 -9.10
N GLU A 231 -24.95 -23.87 -9.78
CA GLU A 231 -24.17 -23.17 -10.82
C GLU A 231 -22.82 -22.69 -10.28
N ALA A 232 -22.79 -22.05 -9.10
CA ALA A 232 -21.55 -21.65 -8.44
C ALA A 232 -20.62 -22.84 -8.13
N GLY A 233 -21.18 -24.00 -7.76
CA GLY A 233 -20.42 -25.23 -7.52
C GLY A 233 -19.76 -25.77 -8.79
N VAL A 234 -20.46 -25.74 -9.92
CA VAL A 234 -19.91 -26.10 -11.24
C VAL A 234 -18.79 -25.12 -11.64
N LEU A 235 -19.03 -23.82 -11.51
CA LEU A 235 -18.03 -22.79 -11.81
C LEU A 235 -16.76 -22.93 -10.95
N VAL A 236 -16.87 -23.31 -9.67
CA VAL A 236 -15.72 -23.67 -8.82
C VAL A 236 -14.98 -24.90 -9.34
N ALA A 237 -15.69 -25.94 -9.79
CA ALA A 237 -15.08 -27.16 -10.32
C ALA A 237 -14.35 -26.94 -11.67
N GLU A 238 -14.80 -25.97 -12.47
CA GLU A 238 -14.16 -25.57 -13.74
C GLU A 238 -12.98 -24.58 -13.55
N GLY A 239 -12.85 -23.96 -12.38
CA GLY A 239 -11.87 -22.88 -12.13
C GLY A 239 -12.37 -21.47 -12.51
N ASN A 240 -13.66 -21.33 -12.82
CA ASN A 240 -14.34 -20.06 -13.11
C ASN A 240 -14.69 -19.29 -11.81
N TYR A 241 -13.74 -19.22 -10.87
CA TYR A 241 -13.98 -18.77 -9.50
C TYR A 241 -14.53 -17.34 -9.40
N LYS A 242 -14.13 -16.43 -10.29
CA LYS A 242 -14.58 -15.03 -10.29
C LYS A 242 -16.10 -14.92 -10.40
N GLU A 243 -16.72 -15.78 -11.20
CA GLU A 243 -18.16 -15.81 -11.41
C GLU A 243 -18.84 -16.50 -10.22
N ALA A 244 -18.31 -17.66 -9.78
CA ALA A 244 -18.80 -18.36 -8.59
C ALA A 244 -18.84 -17.48 -7.32
N ILE A 245 -17.85 -16.59 -7.13
CA ILE A 245 -17.80 -15.66 -5.99
C ILE A 245 -18.98 -14.70 -6.00
N GLU A 246 -19.42 -14.22 -7.17
CA GLU A 246 -20.56 -13.30 -7.32
C GLU A 246 -21.89 -14.06 -7.23
N TYR A 247 -21.97 -15.30 -7.72
CA TYR A 247 -23.13 -16.16 -7.46
C TYR A 247 -23.31 -16.42 -5.95
N TYR A 248 -22.30 -16.95 -5.24
CA TYR A 248 -22.38 -17.17 -3.79
C TYR A 248 -22.58 -15.87 -2.98
N LYS A 249 -22.28 -14.69 -3.54
CA LYS A 249 -22.59 -13.38 -2.94
C LYS A 249 -24.08 -13.07 -2.97
N ASN A 250 -24.74 -13.34 -4.10
CA ASN A 250 -26.18 -13.10 -4.29
C ASN A 250 -27.02 -13.98 -3.36
N ILE A 251 -26.48 -15.15 -2.98
CA ILE A 251 -27.12 -16.13 -2.11
C ILE A 251 -26.40 -16.29 -0.76
N TYR A 252 -25.70 -15.26 -0.26
CA TYR A 252 -24.78 -15.34 0.87
C TYR A 252 -25.32 -16.07 2.12
N ASP A 253 -26.56 -15.79 2.52
CA ASP A 253 -27.23 -16.39 3.69
C ASP A 253 -27.87 -17.78 3.40
N TYR A 254 -27.68 -18.34 2.20
CA TYR A 254 -28.24 -19.62 1.79
C TYR A 254 -27.23 -20.76 2.01
N LYS A 255 -27.61 -21.76 2.82
CA LYS A 255 -26.75 -22.90 3.19
C LYS A 255 -25.37 -22.41 3.70
N ASP A 256 -24.29 -22.96 3.15
CA ASP A 256 -22.88 -22.67 3.39
C ASP A 256 -22.28 -21.72 2.32
N SER A 257 -23.11 -20.99 1.55
CA SER A 257 -22.65 -20.11 0.46
C SER A 257 -21.60 -19.08 0.92
N ALA A 258 -21.74 -18.50 2.11
CA ALA A 258 -20.73 -17.60 2.68
C ALA A 258 -19.35 -18.27 2.87
N GLN A 259 -19.32 -19.57 3.20
CA GLN A 259 -18.10 -20.35 3.42
C GLN A 259 -17.51 -20.79 2.06
N LEU A 260 -18.36 -21.28 1.15
CA LEU A 260 -17.98 -21.62 -0.22
C LEU A 260 -17.47 -20.40 -1.00
N GLN A 261 -18.04 -19.21 -0.80
CA GLN A 261 -17.54 -17.96 -1.37
C GLN A 261 -16.09 -17.68 -0.93
N ASN A 262 -15.79 -17.87 0.36
CA ASN A 262 -14.45 -17.62 0.87
C ASN A 262 -13.45 -18.69 0.39
N GLN A 263 -13.87 -19.96 0.24
CA GLN A 263 -13.08 -20.98 -0.43
C GLN A 263 -12.81 -20.62 -1.90
N ALA A 264 -13.82 -20.12 -2.63
CA ALA A 264 -13.67 -19.69 -4.01
C ALA A 264 -12.74 -18.47 -4.15
N LYS A 265 -12.82 -17.47 -3.26
CA LYS A 265 -11.85 -16.35 -3.17
C LYS A 265 -10.43 -16.83 -2.91
N TYR A 266 -10.22 -17.78 -2.00
CA TYR A 266 -8.90 -18.33 -1.71
C TYR A 266 -8.34 -19.11 -2.92
N ASN A 267 -9.13 -19.98 -3.53
CA ASN A 267 -8.75 -20.70 -4.74
C ASN A 267 -8.44 -19.74 -5.90
N TYR A 268 -9.23 -18.66 -6.04
CA TYR A 268 -8.99 -17.62 -7.04
C TYR A 268 -7.68 -16.87 -6.76
N ALA A 269 -7.38 -16.54 -5.51
CA ALA A 269 -6.10 -15.94 -5.14
C ALA A 269 -4.91 -16.84 -5.50
N VAL A 270 -4.99 -18.15 -5.23
CA VAL A 270 -3.96 -19.12 -5.64
C VAL A 270 -3.81 -19.16 -7.16
N GLN A 271 -4.90 -19.22 -7.93
CA GLN A 271 -4.84 -19.15 -9.39
C GLN A 271 -4.24 -17.83 -9.90
N LEU A 272 -4.55 -16.70 -9.26
CA LEU A 272 -3.98 -15.40 -9.61
C LEU A 272 -2.48 -15.35 -9.34
N LEU A 273 -2.01 -15.96 -8.24
CA LEU A 273 -0.59 -16.11 -7.90
C LEU A 273 0.14 -16.97 -8.96
N GLU A 274 -0.43 -18.12 -9.35
CA GLU A 274 0.14 -19.00 -10.37
C GLU A 274 0.21 -18.35 -11.76
N ASN A 275 -0.74 -17.48 -12.09
CA ASN A 275 -0.76 -16.73 -13.36
C ASN A 275 0.08 -15.43 -13.35
N GLY A 276 0.66 -15.05 -12.22
CA GLY A 276 1.46 -13.82 -12.09
C GLY A 276 0.66 -12.53 -11.86
N ASN A 277 -0.65 -12.62 -11.61
CA ASN A 277 -1.54 -11.48 -11.36
C ASN A 277 -1.48 -11.07 -9.88
N PHE A 278 -0.32 -10.61 -9.44
CA PHE A 278 -0.03 -10.42 -8.00
C PHE A 278 -0.85 -9.32 -7.33
N GLU A 279 -1.24 -8.25 -8.04
CA GLU A 279 -2.13 -7.19 -7.50
C GLU A 279 -3.53 -7.74 -7.17
N ASP A 280 -4.16 -8.44 -8.12
CA ASP A 280 -5.47 -9.08 -7.92
C ASP A 280 -5.39 -10.19 -6.84
N CYS A 281 -4.30 -10.97 -6.82
CA CYS A 281 -4.06 -11.98 -5.79
C CYS A 281 -4.06 -11.34 -4.39
N PHE A 282 -3.25 -10.27 -4.20
CA PHE A 282 -3.18 -9.55 -2.94
C PHE A 282 -4.54 -8.96 -2.55
N TYR A 283 -5.30 -8.43 -3.51
CA TYR A 283 -6.66 -7.95 -3.27
C TYR A 283 -7.57 -9.07 -2.74
N GLN A 284 -7.67 -10.21 -3.43
CA GLN A 284 -8.53 -11.33 -3.01
C GLN A 284 -8.16 -11.81 -1.59
N LEU A 285 -6.87 -12.01 -1.31
CA LEU A 285 -6.38 -12.44 0.01
C LEU A 285 -6.78 -11.47 1.14
N ASN A 286 -6.75 -10.16 0.91
CA ASN A 286 -7.13 -9.16 1.91
C ASN A 286 -8.66 -8.96 2.04
N THR A 287 -9.48 -9.54 1.15
CA THR A 287 -10.96 -9.57 1.30
C THR A 287 -11.47 -10.80 2.04
N LEU A 288 -10.59 -11.74 2.44
CA LEU A 288 -10.94 -12.90 3.23
C LEU A 288 -11.04 -12.54 4.72
N HIS A 289 -12.23 -12.72 5.30
CA HIS A 289 -12.50 -12.39 6.71
C HIS A 289 -11.67 -13.25 7.70
N ASP A 290 -11.34 -14.49 7.33
CA ASP A 290 -10.44 -15.35 8.10
C ASP A 290 -9.51 -16.12 7.16
N LEU A 291 -8.50 -15.41 6.62
CA LEU A 291 -7.46 -15.99 5.77
C LEU A 291 -6.74 -17.16 6.48
N LYS A 292 -6.60 -17.13 7.82
CA LYS A 292 -5.85 -18.13 8.60
C LYS A 292 -6.58 -19.46 8.79
N SER A 293 -7.87 -19.51 8.45
CA SER A 293 -8.63 -20.77 8.39
C SER A 293 -8.21 -21.68 7.22
N PHE A 294 -7.54 -21.15 6.19
CA PHE A 294 -7.12 -21.90 5.01
C PHE A 294 -5.71 -22.48 5.15
N GLU A 295 -5.54 -23.77 4.83
CA GLU A 295 -4.24 -24.44 4.87
C GLU A 295 -3.27 -23.84 3.84
N GLY A 296 -2.03 -23.57 4.27
CA GLY A 296 -0.99 -22.93 3.46
C GLY A 296 -1.14 -21.42 3.24
N SER A 297 -2.18 -20.78 3.81
CA SER A 297 -2.52 -19.37 3.56
C SER A 297 -1.40 -18.37 3.88
N ASP A 298 -0.69 -18.58 4.98
CA ASP A 298 0.47 -17.74 5.35
C ASP A 298 1.58 -17.82 4.27
N GLU A 299 1.83 -18.99 3.65
CA GLU A 299 2.82 -19.12 2.58
C GLU A 299 2.33 -18.50 1.25
N VAL A 300 1.05 -18.67 0.91
CA VAL A 300 0.42 -18.02 -0.27
C VAL A 300 0.47 -16.49 -0.14
N TYR A 301 0.19 -15.96 1.06
CA TYR A 301 0.25 -14.52 1.34
C TYR A 301 1.69 -13.98 1.28
N LEU A 302 2.64 -14.69 1.89
CA LEU A 302 4.05 -14.31 1.86
C LEU A 302 4.63 -14.37 0.44
N GLU A 303 4.30 -15.38 -0.37
CA GLU A 303 4.74 -15.42 -1.76
C GLU A 303 4.09 -14.32 -2.60
N CYS A 304 2.80 -14.06 -2.42
CA CYS A 304 2.12 -12.95 -3.09
C CYS A 304 2.79 -11.60 -2.77
N CYS A 305 3.08 -11.34 -1.49
CA CYS A 305 3.78 -10.11 -1.09
C CYS A 305 5.22 -10.06 -1.61
N TYR A 306 5.95 -11.18 -1.60
CA TYR A 306 7.31 -11.28 -2.10
C TYR A 306 7.39 -10.96 -3.61
N GLN A 307 6.53 -11.59 -4.41
CA GLN A 307 6.49 -11.37 -5.87
C GLN A 307 5.97 -9.96 -6.22
N LEU A 308 4.92 -9.48 -5.55
CA LEU A 308 4.38 -8.13 -5.77
C LEU A 308 5.40 -7.03 -5.40
N GLY A 309 6.15 -7.23 -4.31
CA GLY A 309 7.23 -6.33 -3.91
C GLY A 309 8.35 -6.26 -4.95
N ILE A 310 8.70 -7.40 -5.55
CA ILE A 310 9.67 -7.46 -6.67
C ILE A 310 9.13 -6.75 -7.92
N GLN A 311 7.86 -6.95 -8.28
CA GLN A 311 7.23 -6.25 -9.40
C GLN A 311 7.26 -4.73 -9.18
N TYR A 312 6.82 -4.26 -8.02
CA TYR A 312 6.81 -2.83 -7.68
C TYR A 312 8.22 -2.23 -7.64
N THR A 313 9.24 -3.00 -7.24
CA THR A 313 10.65 -2.57 -7.33
C THR A 313 11.07 -2.35 -8.80
N GLN A 314 10.65 -3.23 -9.71
CA GLN A 314 10.95 -3.10 -11.16
C GLN A 314 10.16 -1.96 -11.83
N GLU A 315 8.99 -1.62 -11.31
CA GLU A 315 8.16 -0.49 -11.77
C GLU A 315 8.58 0.86 -11.18
N GLY A 316 9.54 0.90 -10.24
CA GLY A 316 9.95 2.11 -9.52
C GLY A 316 8.98 2.59 -8.43
N LYS A 317 7.97 1.77 -8.10
CA LYS A 317 7.02 1.98 -6.98
C LYS A 317 7.66 1.59 -5.65
N TYR A 318 8.77 2.26 -5.29
CA TYR A 318 9.66 1.75 -4.23
C TYR A 318 9.05 1.71 -2.84
N ASN A 319 8.16 2.66 -2.49
CA ASN A 319 7.52 2.67 -1.17
C ASN A 319 6.53 1.50 -1.06
N GLU A 320 5.70 1.33 -2.09
CA GLU A 320 4.72 0.25 -2.20
C GLU A 320 5.41 -1.12 -2.25
N ALA A 321 6.59 -1.21 -2.88
CA ALA A 321 7.44 -2.39 -2.86
C ALA A 321 7.96 -2.71 -1.45
N ALA A 322 8.48 -1.71 -0.74
CA ALA A 322 8.98 -1.87 0.63
C ALA A 322 7.87 -2.32 1.59
N ASP A 323 6.64 -1.83 1.45
CA ASP A 323 5.50 -2.29 2.25
C ASP A 323 5.26 -3.80 2.10
N LYS A 324 5.38 -4.37 0.89
CA LYS A 324 5.22 -5.82 0.67
C LYS A 324 6.43 -6.61 1.15
N LEU A 325 7.64 -6.11 0.90
CA LEU A 325 8.88 -6.79 1.27
C LEU A 325 9.12 -6.79 2.79
N ASN A 326 8.61 -5.78 3.53
CA ASN A 326 8.58 -5.77 4.99
C ASN A 326 7.69 -6.86 5.59
N ALA A 327 6.62 -7.29 4.90
CA ALA A 327 5.87 -8.48 5.32
C ALA A 327 6.66 -9.78 5.15
N CYS A 328 7.73 -9.77 4.34
CA CYS A 328 8.46 -10.96 3.88
C CYS A 328 9.89 -11.06 4.42
N LEU A 329 10.28 -10.31 5.45
CA LEU A 329 11.68 -10.21 5.89
C LEU A 329 12.37 -11.56 6.10
N ASP A 330 11.69 -12.49 6.78
CA ASP A 330 12.23 -13.81 7.10
C ASP A 330 11.68 -14.91 6.17
N TYR A 331 11.06 -14.52 5.04
CA TYR A 331 10.59 -15.39 3.98
C TYR A 331 11.54 -15.31 2.76
N LYS A 332 12.09 -16.46 2.34
CA LYS A 332 13.11 -16.54 1.27
C LYS A 332 14.26 -15.55 1.51
N ASP A 333 14.65 -14.78 0.51
CA ASP A 333 15.59 -13.66 0.60
C ASP A 333 14.87 -12.29 0.69
N GLY A 334 13.64 -12.23 1.22
CA GLY A 334 12.82 -11.01 1.30
C GLY A 334 13.51 -9.82 1.99
N ARG A 335 14.25 -10.05 3.09
CA ARG A 335 15.12 -9.03 3.72
C ARG A 335 16.18 -8.48 2.79
N GLN A 336 16.77 -9.31 1.94
CA GLN A 336 17.76 -8.91 0.92
C GLN A 336 17.09 -8.18 -0.26
N LYS A 337 15.87 -8.58 -0.64
CA LYS A 337 15.06 -7.86 -1.63
C LYS A 337 14.61 -6.48 -1.14
N LEU A 338 14.29 -6.32 0.13
CA LEU A 338 14.00 -5.00 0.72
C LEU A 338 15.25 -4.09 0.68
N ILE A 339 16.43 -4.64 0.97
CA ILE A 339 17.71 -3.93 0.81
C ILE A 339 17.89 -3.52 -0.66
N GLU A 340 17.74 -4.43 -1.62
CA GLU A 340 17.81 -4.11 -3.06
C GLU A 340 16.82 -3.02 -3.50
N CYS A 341 15.58 -3.04 -2.97
CA CYS A 341 14.58 -2.00 -3.24
C CYS A 341 14.96 -0.65 -2.62
N ALA A 342 15.52 -0.64 -1.41
CA ALA A 342 15.99 0.58 -0.76
C ALA A 342 17.28 1.13 -1.39
N ASP A 343 18.13 0.26 -1.94
CA ASP A 343 19.29 0.63 -2.75
C ASP A 343 18.84 1.36 -4.02
N LEU A 344 17.86 0.81 -4.74
CA LEU A 344 17.31 1.40 -5.97
C LEU A 344 16.53 2.70 -5.73
N ASN A 345 15.80 2.82 -4.61
CA ASN A 345 15.16 4.10 -4.26
C ASN A 345 16.19 5.19 -3.93
N ILE A 346 17.29 4.82 -3.26
CA ILE A 346 18.41 5.74 -3.05
C ILE A 346 18.99 6.19 -4.41
N GLU A 347 19.29 5.26 -5.33
CA GLU A 347 19.78 5.63 -6.67
C GLU A 347 18.79 6.54 -7.43
N TYR A 348 17.48 6.27 -7.34
CA TYR A 348 16.44 7.10 -7.95
C TYR A 348 16.33 8.50 -7.34
N VAL A 349 16.38 8.63 -6.00
CA VAL A 349 16.42 9.92 -5.29
C VAL A 349 17.63 10.75 -5.74
N ILE A 350 18.78 10.08 -5.92
CA ILE A 350 20.02 10.70 -6.40
C ILE A 350 19.88 11.18 -7.85
N GLU A 351 19.44 10.32 -8.77
CA GLU A 351 19.34 10.64 -10.19
C GLU A 351 18.27 11.70 -10.48
N THR A 352 17.20 11.75 -9.68
CA THR A 352 16.16 12.79 -9.76
C THR A 352 16.47 14.06 -8.96
N ASN A 353 17.57 14.08 -8.19
CA ASN A 353 17.93 15.16 -7.26
C ASN A 353 16.77 15.50 -6.28
N ASN A 354 16.01 14.47 -5.87
CA ASN A 354 14.80 14.59 -5.05
C ASN A 354 15.08 14.29 -3.57
N TRP A 355 16.05 14.99 -3.00
CA TRP A 355 16.59 14.84 -1.64
C TRP A 355 15.56 14.94 -0.49
N ARG A 356 14.32 15.29 -0.82
CA ARG A 356 13.16 15.33 0.10
C ARG A 356 12.76 13.94 0.56
N ASP A 357 12.89 12.97 -0.35
CA ASP A 357 12.51 11.57 -0.15
C ASP A 357 13.72 10.70 0.25
N GLU A 358 14.91 11.29 0.40
CA GLU A 358 16.15 10.63 0.85
C GLU A 358 16.00 9.95 2.22
N PHE A 359 15.41 10.67 3.18
CA PHE A 359 15.13 10.11 4.50
C PHE A 359 14.12 8.95 4.43
N LEU A 360 13.20 8.96 3.47
CA LEU A 360 12.25 7.86 3.23
C LEU A 360 12.99 6.65 2.64
N ALA A 361 13.88 6.87 1.67
CA ALA A 361 14.73 5.81 1.10
C ALA A 361 15.69 5.18 2.15
N LEU A 362 16.19 5.97 3.11
CA LEU A 362 16.95 5.48 4.27
C LEU A 362 16.09 4.78 5.34
N ALA A 363 14.79 5.11 5.42
CA ALA A 363 13.85 4.46 6.34
C ALA A 363 13.39 3.07 5.86
N MET A 364 13.50 2.77 4.56
CA MET A 364 13.12 1.46 3.99
C MET A 364 14.01 0.29 4.41
N TYR A 365 15.20 0.52 4.96
CA TYR A 365 16.13 -0.58 5.30
C TYR A 365 15.61 -1.43 6.47
N PRO A 366 15.74 -2.77 6.39
CA PRO A 366 15.18 -3.67 7.40
C PRO A 366 15.79 -3.45 8.79
N PRO A 367 15.03 -3.71 9.88
CA PRO A 367 15.53 -3.64 11.24
C PRO A 367 16.84 -4.42 11.44
N GLY A 368 17.85 -3.74 12.00
CA GLY A 368 19.18 -4.29 12.25
C GLY A 368 20.18 -4.16 11.08
N TYR A 369 19.79 -3.59 9.94
CA TYR A 369 20.72 -3.30 8.84
C TYR A 369 21.62 -2.11 9.18
N ASP A 370 22.94 -2.28 9.05
CA ASP A 370 23.91 -1.19 9.24
C ASP A 370 23.91 -0.24 8.04
N ARG A 371 22.98 0.70 8.04
CA ARG A 371 22.94 1.79 7.06
C ARG A 371 23.95 2.91 7.33
N THR A 372 24.85 2.83 8.33
CA THR A 372 25.82 3.90 8.64
C THR A 372 26.66 4.31 7.43
N ALA A 373 27.01 3.38 6.54
CA ALA A 373 27.73 3.68 5.31
C ALA A 373 26.86 4.50 4.33
N LYS A 374 25.58 4.13 4.18
CA LYS A 374 24.60 4.81 3.32
C LYS A 374 24.15 6.15 3.89
N GLU A 375 23.98 6.27 5.21
CA GLU A 375 23.74 7.53 5.91
C GLU A 375 24.93 8.47 5.72
N LYS A 376 26.17 8.01 5.93
CA LYS A 376 27.37 8.82 5.64
C LYS A 376 27.49 9.18 4.16
N TYR A 377 27.07 8.28 3.27
CA TYR A 377 27.03 8.54 1.85
C TYR A 377 25.95 9.57 1.47
N LEU A 378 24.78 9.55 2.08
CA LEU A 378 23.68 10.48 1.76
C LEU A 378 23.75 11.81 2.51
N GLU A 379 24.28 11.84 3.73
CA GLU A 379 24.91 13.07 4.27
C GLU A 379 25.99 13.59 3.31
N SER A 380 26.68 12.70 2.59
CA SER A 380 27.58 13.06 1.49
C SER A 380 26.93 13.20 0.12
N MET A 381 25.61 13.36 0.10
CA MET A 381 24.85 13.99 -0.98
C MET A 381 24.23 15.34 -0.51
N LEU A 382 24.65 15.87 0.67
CA LEU A 382 24.05 17.06 1.34
C LEU A 382 25.05 18.06 2.06
N ARG A 383 26.29 18.35 1.62
CA ARG A 383 27.27 19.23 2.37
C ARG A 383 28.34 20.10 1.60
N TYR A 384 28.12 20.78 0.45
CA TYR A 384 29.09 21.77 -0.13
C TYR A 384 28.55 23.22 -0.05
#